data_AF-A0A956I7Y9-F1
#
_entry.id   AF-A0A956I7Y9-F1
#
_cell.length_a   1.000
_cell.length_b   1.000
_cell.length_c   1.000
_cell.angle_alpha   90.00
_cell.angle_beta   90.00
_cell.angle_gamma   90.00
#
_symmetry.space_group_name_H-M   'P 1'
#
loop_
_entity.id
_entity.type
_entity.pdbx_description
1 polymer ?
#
loop_
_entity_poly.entity_id
_entity_poly.type
_entity_poly.pdbx_seq_one_letter_code
_entity_poly.pdbx_strand_id
1 'polypeptide(L)'
;MNATAYYRAALRALAHVEHRLPTGRRFGPEADARWSSFRGDLTTADRIDLLLRDADAQWPAAFGARSVFARTAVAEDEAFGPEWTSLDPVEAEELWREITRAPAPTTIHDALHAIATAWEQPLVAFDVGTLGPADRLVVAGPSAVVATLLAFASGTDLDFTDQVMVIATPPAHRQLATLGSALLNSTKPARVLTAAQVEPMRGARVLVSDDAAPADAAKAKEQA
;
A
#
# COMPACT_ATOMS: atom_id res chain seq x y z
N MET A 1 13.41 0.14 -11.17
CA MET A 1 12.06 -0.13 -10.62
C MET A 1 12.08 -1.56 -10.08
N ASN A 2 11.79 -1.78 -8.80
CA ASN A 2 11.74 -3.14 -8.25
C ASN A 2 10.29 -3.66 -8.31
N ALA A 3 9.90 -4.19 -9.47
CA ALA A 3 8.53 -4.65 -9.72
C ALA A 3 8.18 -5.85 -8.81
N THR A 4 9.09 -6.80 -8.64
CA THR A 4 8.90 -8.00 -7.81
C THR A 4 8.59 -7.65 -6.35
N ALA A 5 9.31 -6.69 -5.76
CA ALA A 5 9.01 -6.19 -4.42
C ALA A 5 7.60 -5.58 -4.33
N TYR A 6 7.22 -4.78 -5.33
CA TYR A 6 5.88 -4.18 -5.42
C TYR A 6 4.79 -5.25 -5.46
N TYR A 7 4.90 -6.24 -6.35
CA TYR A 7 3.91 -7.31 -6.49
C TYR A 7 3.82 -8.16 -5.23
N ARG A 8 4.96 -8.52 -4.63
CA ARG A 8 4.99 -9.29 -3.38
C ARG A 8 4.30 -8.53 -2.25
N ALA A 9 4.62 -7.26 -2.06
CA ALA A 9 3.98 -6.40 -1.07
C ALA A 9 2.46 -6.30 -1.31
N ALA A 10 2.05 -6.02 -2.54
CA ALA A 10 0.64 -5.88 -2.92
C ALA A 10 -0.15 -7.17 -2.67
N LEU A 11 0.39 -8.31 -3.10
CA LEU A 11 -0.26 -9.61 -2.92
C LEU A 11 -0.34 -10.03 -1.45
N ARG A 12 0.67 -9.74 -0.63
CA ARG A 12 0.63 -9.99 0.83
C ARG A 12 -0.45 -9.17 1.51
N ALA A 13 -0.57 -7.89 1.17
CA ALA A 13 -1.63 -7.03 1.67
C ALA A 13 -3.01 -7.49 1.21
N LEU A 14 -3.14 -7.87 -0.07
CA LEU A 14 -4.39 -8.37 -0.63
C LEU A 14 -4.84 -9.67 0.03
N ALA A 15 -3.91 -10.58 0.32
CA ALA A 15 -4.19 -11.82 1.05
C ALA A 15 -4.74 -11.53 2.46
N HIS A 16 -4.17 -10.54 3.17
CA HIS A 16 -4.70 -10.10 4.47
C HIS A 16 -6.12 -9.55 4.35
N VAL A 17 -6.36 -8.65 3.40
CA VAL A 17 -7.68 -8.02 3.24
C VAL A 17 -8.74 -9.04 2.84
N GLU A 18 -8.41 -9.97 1.94
CA GLU A 18 -9.30 -11.07 1.55
C GLU A 18 -9.55 -12.05 2.70
N HIS A 19 -8.56 -12.29 3.57
CA HIS A 19 -8.76 -13.12 4.77
C HIS A 19 -9.72 -12.46 5.76
N ARG A 20 -9.61 -11.15 5.95
CA ARG A 20 -10.46 -10.37 6.86
C ARG A 20 -11.89 -10.19 6.33
N LEU A 21 -12.04 -10.01 5.02
CA LEU A 21 -13.32 -9.84 4.33
C LEU A 21 -13.38 -10.75 3.09
N PRO A 22 -13.70 -12.05 3.26
CA PRO A 22 -13.65 -13.01 2.17
C PRO A 22 -14.68 -12.68 1.08
N THR A 23 -14.20 -12.42 -0.14
CA THR A 23 -15.06 -12.27 -1.32
C THR A 23 -15.11 -13.56 -2.15
N GLY A 24 -14.11 -14.44 -1.99
CA GLY A 24 -13.96 -15.67 -2.77
C GLY A 24 -13.55 -15.41 -4.23
N ARG A 25 -13.25 -14.16 -4.60
CA ARG A 25 -12.95 -13.78 -5.99
C ARG A 25 -11.47 -13.86 -6.34
N ARG A 26 -10.59 -13.79 -5.34
CA ARG A 26 -9.15 -13.55 -5.57
C ARG A 26 -8.26 -14.75 -5.26
N PHE A 27 -8.48 -15.37 -4.11
CA PHE A 27 -7.71 -16.51 -3.62
C PHE A 27 -8.61 -17.70 -3.31
N GLY A 28 -8.02 -18.89 -3.35
CA GLY A 28 -8.66 -20.15 -2.98
C GLY A 28 -9.28 -20.91 -4.17
N PRO A 29 -9.82 -22.12 -3.90
CA PRO A 29 -10.20 -23.07 -4.95
C PRO A 29 -11.24 -22.54 -5.93
N GLU A 30 -12.19 -21.74 -5.47
CA GLU A 30 -13.23 -21.16 -6.33
C GLU A 30 -12.66 -20.10 -7.28
N ALA A 31 -11.77 -19.25 -6.78
CA ALA A 31 -11.06 -18.27 -7.61
C ALA A 31 -10.15 -18.96 -8.63
N ASP A 32 -9.46 -20.04 -8.23
CA ASP A 32 -8.63 -20.85 -9.12
C ASP A 32 -9.44 -21.56 -10.21
N ALA A 33 -10.60 -22.11 -9.87
CA ALA A 33 -11.51 -22.73 -10.82
C ALA A 33 -12.04 -21.70 -11.83
N ARG A 34 -12.45 -20.51 -11.35
CA ARG A 34 -12.90 -19.40 -12.21
C ARG A 34 -11.80 -18.90 -13.12
N TRP A 35 -10.57 -18.76 -12.61
CA TRP A 35 -9.42 -18.38 -13.43
C TRP A 35 -9.14 -19.44 -14.50
N SER A 36 -9.18 -20.72 -14.13
CA SER A 36 -8.88 -21.83 -15.05
C SER A 36 -9.87 -21.92 -16.21
N SER A 37 -11.14 -21.58 -16.00
CA SER A 37 -12.15 -21.54 -17.06
C SER A 37 -12.07 -20.28 -17.93
N PHE A 38 -11.52 -19.18 -17.41
CA PHE A 38 -11.45 -17.89 -18.09
C PHE A 38 -10.14 -17.68 -18.88
N ARG A 39 -9.00 -18.13 -18.35
CA ARG A 39 -7.68 -17.60 -18.72
C ARG A 39 -7.31 -17.68 -20.20
N GLY A 40 -7.76 -18.70 -20.95
CA GLY A 40 -7.31 -18.90 -22.33
C GLY A 40 -5.77 -18.91 -22.40
N ASP A 41 -5.22 -17.97 -23.17
CA ASP A 41 -3.77 -17.77 -23.35
C ASP A 41 -3.12 -16.87 -22.28
N LEU A 42 -3.89 -16.35 -21.33
CA LEU A 42 -3.39 -15.49 -20.26
C LEU A 42 -2.49 -16.26 -19.30
N THR A 43 -1.42 -15.59 -18.88
CA THR A 43 -0.41 -16.09 -17.96
C THR A 43 -0.75 -15.76 -16.51
N THR A 44 0.04 -16.29 -15.57
CA THR A 44 -0.08 -15.92 -14.15
C THR A 44 0.33 -14.46 -13.89
N ALA A 45 1.19 -13.87 -14.72
CA ALA A 45 1.47 -12.44 -14.66
C ALA A 45 0.19 -11.64 -14.93
N ASP A 46 -0.55 -11.99 -16.00
CA ASP A 46 -1.84 -11.36 -16.33
C ASP A 46 -2.87 -11.55 -15.21
N ARG A 47 -2.90 -12.73 -14.59
CA ARG A 47 -3.77 -13.00 -13.43
C ARG A 47 -3.50 -12.01 -12.28
N ILE A 48 -2.24 -11.88 -11.89
CA ILE A 48 -1.83 -11.00 -10.78
C ILE A 48 -2.20 -9.55 -11.11
N ASP A 49 -1.93 -9.13 -12.34
CA ASP A 49 -2.25 -7.82 -12.86
C ASP A 49 -3.75 -7.51 -12.84
N LEU A 50 -4.60 -8.46 -13.22
CA LEU A 50 -6.05 -8.34 -13.14
C LEU A 50 -6.55 -8.29 -11.69
N LEU A 51 -5.95 -9.09 -10.80
CA LEU A 51 -6.28 -9.08 -9.37
C LEU A 51 -5.96 -7.74 -8.72
N LEU A 52 -4.80 -7.15 -9.04
CA LEU A 52 -4.41 -5.85 -8.49
C LEU A 52 -5.26 -4.72 -9.07
N ARG A 53 -5.69 -4.80 -10.35
CA ARG A 53 -6.68 -3.86 -10.92
C ARG A 53 -8.03 -3.95 -10.22
N ASP A 54 -8.56 -5.15 -10.00
CA ASP A 54 -9.82 -5.34 -9.26
C ASP A 54 -9.70 -4.85 -7.81
N ALA A 55 -8.57 -5.10 -7.16
CA ALA A 55 -8.31 -4.60 -5.81
C ALA A 55 -8.22 -3.06 -5.77
N ASP A 56 -7.54 -2.43 -6.74
CA ASP A 56 -7.42 -0.98 -6.82
C ASP A 56 -8.76 -0.30 -7.15
N ALA A 57 -9.60 -0.96 -7.96
CA ALA A 57 -10.97 -0.50 -8.20
C ALA A 57 -11.85 -0.57 -6.94
N GLN A 58 -11.61 -1.54 -6.05
CA GLN A 58 -12.33 -1.66 -4.78
C GLN A 58 -11.80 -0.68 -3.72
N TRP A 59 -10.48 -0.50 -3.64
CA TRP A 59 -9.82 0.44 -2.73
C TRP A 59 -8.99 1.42 -3.56
N PRO A 60 -9.58 2.58 -3.93
CA PRO A 60 -8.97 3.51 -4.87
C PRO A 60 -7.53 3.86 -4.53
N ALA A 61 -6.64 3.73 -5.52
CA ALA A 61 -5.22 4.06 -5.45
C ALA A 61 -4.38 3.25 -4.44
N ALA A 62 -4.95 2.24 -3.78
CA ALA A 62 -4.27 1.46 -2.75
C ALA A 62 -3.26 0.46 -3.34
N PHE A 63 -3.65 -0.22 -4.42
CA PHE A 63 -2.91 -1.33 -5.02
C PHE A 63 -2.23 -0.93 -6.32
N GLY A 64 -2.67 0.14 -6.99
CA GLY A 64 -2.17 0.57 -8.28
C GLY A 64 -0.69 0.98 -8.26
N ALA A 65 0.07 0.45 -9.20
CA ALA A 65 1.45 0.86 -9.44
C ALA A 65 1.58 2.36 -9.73
N ARG A 66 0.54 2.99 -10.30
CA ARG A 66 0.46 4.44 -10.51
C ARG A 66 0.81 5.22 -9.23
N SER A 67 0.16 4.89 -8.12
CA SER A 67 0.35 5.56 -6.83
C SER A 67 1.72 5.24 -6.23
N VAL A 68 2.12 3.96 -6.28
CA VAL A 68 3.39 3.49 -5.72
C VAL A 68 4.60 4.06 -6.46
N PHE A 69 4.52 4.26 -7.77
CA PHE A 69 5.62 4.77 -8.59
C PHE A 69 5.44 6.24 -9.01
N ALA A 70 4.48 6.95 -8.43
CA ALA A 70 4.20 8.37 -8.67
C ALA A 70 4.03 8.71 -10.18
N ARG A 71 3.29 7.87 -10.92
CA ARG A 71 3.05 8.05 -12.36
C ARG A 71 1.90 9.02 -12.61
N THR A 72 2.17 10.32 -12.47
CA THR A 72 1.14 11.37 -12.54
C THR A 72 0.45 11.51 -13.90
N ALA A 73 1.08 11.04 -14.99
CA ALA A 73 0.51 11.07 -16.34
C ALA A 73 -0.53 9.96 -16.61
N VAL A 74 -0.68 8.99 -15.69
CA VAL A 74 -1.68 7.91 -15.80
C VAL A 74 -3.01 8.39 -15.22
N ALA A 75 -4.13 8.02 -15.84
CA ALA A 75 -5.48 8.35 -15.38
C ALA A 75 -5.77 7.80 -13.97
N GLU A 76 -6.69 8.43 -13.25
CA GLU A 76 -6.98 8.06 -11.85
C GLU A 76 -7.61 6.68 -11.68
N ASP A 77 -8.32 6.20 -12.69
CA ASP A 77 -8.97 4.88 -12.76
C ASP A 77 -8.08 3.79 -13.38
N GLU A 78 -6.85 4.13 -13.79
CA GLU A 78 -5.90 3.19 -14.37
C GLU A 78 -4.78 2.86 -13.38
N ALA A 79 -4.77 1.61 -12.89
CA ALA A 79 -3.87 1.15 -11.85
C ALA A 79 -2.39 1.13 -12.27
N PHE A 80 -2.10 0.87 -13.54
CA PHE A 80 -0.73 0.59 -14.01
C PHE A 80 -0.24 1.59 -15.05
N GLY A 81 -1.07 1.89 -16.05
CA GLY A 81 -0.74 2.75 -17.18
C GLY A 81 -0.02 2.02 -18.33
N PRO A 82 0.03 2.61 -19.53
CA PRO A 82 0.39 1.92 -20.76
C PRO A 82 1.86 1.48 -20.84
N GLU A 83 2.77 2.16 -20.14
CA GLU A 83 4.20 1.80 -20.13
C GLU A 83 4.57 0.86 -18.97
N TRP A 84 3.57 0.33 -18.24
CA TRP A 84 3.85 -0.64 -17.20
C TRP A 84 4.33 -1.96 -17.81
N THR A 85 5.37 -2.54 -17.21
CA THR A 85 5.85 -3.86 -17.59
C THR A 85 5.50 -4.82 -16.46
N SER A 86 4.62 -5.79 -16.76
CA SER A 86 4.24 -6.85 -15.83
C SER A 86 5.42 -7.77 -15.51
N LEU A 87 5.25 -8.63 -14.50
CA LEU A 87 6.26 -9.64 -14.18
C LEU A 87 6.53 -10.58 -15.36
N ASP A 88 7.77 -11.08 -15.43
CA ASP A 88 8.06 -12.23 -16.26
C ASP A 88 7.16 -13.42 -15.86
N PRO A 89 6.65 -14.23 -16.80
CA PRO A 89 5.75 -15.34 -16.47
C PRO A 89 6.33 -16.36 -15.49
N VAL A 90 7.64 -16.61 -15.51
CA VAL A 90 8.30 -17.54 -14.57
C VAL A 90 8.35 -16.93 -13.19
N GLU A 91 8.77 -15.67 -13.08
CA GLU A 91 8.78 -14.93 -11.80
C GLU A 91 7.37 -14.82 -11.20
N ALA A 92 6.36 -14.59 -12.04
CA ALA A 92 4.96 -14.52 -11.64
C ALA A 92 4.46 -15.85 -11.06
N GLU A 93 4.80 -16.98 -11.69
CA GLU A 93 4.48 -18.32 -11.19
C GLU A 93 5.13 -18.62 -9.84
N GLU A 94 6.42 -18.26 -9.69
CA GLU A 94 7.16 -18.44 -8.45
C GLU A 94 6.54 -17.61 -7.32
N LEU A 95 6.28 -16.32 -7.59
CA LEU A 95 5.64 -15.43 -6.63
C LEU A 95 4.22 -15.91 -6.28
N TRP A 96 3.43 -16.31 -7.27
CA TRP A 96 2.07 -16.80 -7.02
C TRP A 96 2.06 -18.03 -6.09
N ARG A 97 2.97 -18.98 -6.31
CA ARG A 97 3.14 -20.15 -5.43
C ARG A 97 3.61 -19.73 -4.03
N GLU A 98 4.52 -18.78 -3.93
CA GLU A 98 4.98 -18.25 -2.64
C GLU A 98 3.83 -17.65 -1.82
N ILE A 99 3.02 -16.80 -2.46
CA ILE A 99 1.89 -16.13 -1.83
C ILE A 99 0.80 -17.13 -1.43
N THR A 100 0.43 -18.06 -2.31
CA THR A 100 -0.69 -18.98 -2.08
C THR A 100 -0.39 -20.11 -1.11
N ARG A 101 0.89 -20.49 -0.93
CA ARG A 101 1.30 -21.51 0.06
C ARG A 101 1.50 -20.96 1.46
N ALA A 102 1.90 -19.71 1.57
CA ALA A 102 2.11 -19.07 2.86
C ALA A 102 0.76 -18.64 3.46
N PRO A 103 0.58 -18.74 4.78
CA PRO A 103 -0.61 -18.22 5.43
C PRO A 103 -0.75 -16.72 5.17
N ALA A 104 -1.99 -16.26 4.96
CA ALA A 104 -2.27 -14.83 4.90
C ALA A 104 -1.91 -14.18 6.25
N PRO A 105 -1.34 -12.95 6.25
CA PRO A 105 -1.20 -12.20 7.49
C PRO A 105 -2.57 -12.03 8.16
N THR A 106 -2.66 -12.29 9.46
CA THR A 106 -3.95 -12.27 10.18
C THR A 106 -4.20 -10.93 10.87
N THR A 107 -3.15 -10.15 11.12
CA THR A 107 -3.25 -8.81 11.70
C THR A 107 -2.74 -7.73 10.74
N ILE A 108 -3.19 -6.48 10.92
CA ILE A 108 -2.68 -5.33 10.16
C ILE A 108 -1.18 -5.15 10.40
N HIS A 109 -0.72 -5.39 11.63
CA HIS A 109 0.70 -5.37 11.99
C HIS A 109 1.51 -6.36 11.12
N ASP A 110 1.07 -7.61 11.03
CA ASP A 110 1.77 -8.62 10.23
C ASP A 110 1.71 -8.30 8.74
N ALA A 111 0.61 -7.72 8.25
CA ALA A 111 0.49 -7.27 6.87
C ALA A 111 1.49 -6.15 6.55
N LEU A 112 1.60 -5.14 7.43
CA LEU A 112 2.58 -4.04 7.28
C LEU A 112 4.02 -4.54 7.33
N HIS A 113 4.32 -5.48 8.23
CA HIS A 113 5.65 -6.12 8.27
C HIS A 113 5.94 -6.93 7.01
N ALA A 114 4.96 -7.65 6.45
CA ALA A 114 5.11 -8.38 5.19
C ALA A 114 5.37 -7.45 4.00
N ILE A 115 4.68 -6.29 3.95
CA ILE A 115 4.92 -5.24 2.95
C ILE A 115 6.34 -4.70 3.07
N ALA A 116 6.76 -4.30 4.28
CA ALA A 116 8.11 -3.75 4.49
C ALA A 116 9.20 -4.77 4.16
N THR A 117 9.01 -6.04 4.54
CA THR A 117 9.93 -7.15 4.22
C THR A 117 10.07 -7.36 2.71
N ALA A 118 8.97 -7.25 1.94
CA ALA A 118 9.02 -7.39 0.49
C ALA A 118 9.89 -6.32 -0.17
N TRP A 119 10.03 -5.15 0.45
CA TRP A 119 10.88 -4.04 0.02
C TRP A 119 12.26 -4.01 0.69
N GLU A 120 12.59 -4.99 1.54
CA GLU A 120 13.79 -4.97 2.38
C GLU A 120 13.90 -3.69 3.23
N GLN A 121 12.75 -3.14 3.62
CA GLN A 121 12.67 -1.91 4.41
C GLN A 121 12.69 -2.27 5.90
N PRO A 122 13.77 -1.97 6.64
CA PRO A 122 13.75 -2.12 8.09
C PRO A 122 12.71 -1.16 8.68
N LEU A 123 12.00 -1.65 9.71
CA LEU A 123 11.08 -0.88 10.53
C LEU A 123 11.64 -0.81 11.94
N VAL A 124 11.54 0.35 12.56
CA VAL A 124 11.88 0.61 13.95
C VAL A 124 10.63 1.03 14.71
N ALA A 125 10.65 0.85 16.03
CA ALA A 125 9.57 1.32 16.87
C ALA A 125 9.47 2.86 16.77
N PHE A 126 8.26 3.37 16.63
CA PHE A 126 7.98 4.80 16.58
C PHE A 126 6.75 5.11 17.43
N ASP A 127 6.87 6.11 18.30
CA ASP A 127 5.75 6.57 19.13
C ASP A 127 5.04 7.73 18.44
N VAL A 128 3.78 7.50 18.07
CA VAL A 128 2.91 8.54 17.48
C VAL A 128 2.29 9.44 18.53
N GLY A 129 2.44 9.11 19.83
CA GLY A 129 1.75 9.75 20.94
C GLY A 129 0.23 9.60 20.87
N THR A 130 -0.49 10.36 21.69
CA THR A 130 -1.96 10.38 21.64
C THR A 130 -2.43 11.06 20.36
N LEU A 131 -3.40 10.43 19.68
CA LEU A 131 -4.08 10.97 18.50
C LEU A 131 -5.54 11.27 18.84
N GLY A 132 -6.03 12.41 18.38
CA GLY A 132 -7.42 12.83 18.52
C GLY A 132 -8.13 13.01 17.18
N PRO A 133 -9.48 13.01 17.17
CA PRO A 133 -10.27 13.12 15.93
C PRO A 133 -10.12 14.45 15.19
N ALA A 134 -9.61 15.49 15.86
CA ALA A 134 -9.36 16.81 15.27
C ALA A 134 -7.93 16.98 14.75
N ASP A 135 -7.07 15.97 14.95
CA ASP A 135 -5.68 16.06 14.52
C ASP A 135 -5.57 16.06 12.99
N ARG A 136 -4.64 16.86 12.50
CA ARG A 136 -4.14 16.80 11.13
C ARG A 136 -2.68 16.41 11.20
N LEU A 137 -2.31 15.33 10.54
CA LEU A 137 -0.98 14.76 10.61
C LEU A 137 -0.25 14.91 9.28
N VAL A 138 1.01 15.31 9.35
CA VAL A 138 1.98 15.14 8.27
C VAL A 138 2.97 14.07 8.71
N VAL A 139 3.01 12.96 7.97
CA VAL A 139 3.82 11.80 8.33
C VAL A 139 4.89 11.56 7.29
N ALA A 140 6.14 11.39 7.72
CA ALA A 140 7.23 10.99 6.84
C ALA A 140 8.07 9.88 7.47
N GLY A 141 8.46 8.91 6.63
CA GLY A 141 9.24 7.75 7.01
C GLY A 141 8.39 6.50 7.28
N PRO A 142 8.92 5.31 6.91
CA PRO A 142 8.14 4.08 6.89
C PRO A 142 7.73 3.63 8.30
N SER A 143 8.58 3.82 9.31
CA SER A 143 8.22 3.49 10.70
C SER A 143 7.12 4.39 11.25
N ALA A 144 7.16 5.70 10.97
CA ALA A 144 6.09 6.61 11.37
C ALA A 144 4.77 6.29 10.64
N VAL A 145 4.82 5.95 9.35
CA VAL A 145 3.65 5.51 8.58
C VAL A 145 3.03 4.25 9.18
N VAL A 146 3.84 3.22 9.46
CA VAL A 146 3.36 1.96 10.06
C VAL A 146 2.74 2.21 11.43
N ALA A 147 3.42 2.93 12.31
CA ALA A 147 2.93 3.22 13.65
C ALA A 147 1.61 4.01 13.62
N THR A 148 1.49 4.95 12.68
CA THR A 148 0.26 5.72 12.48
C THR A 148 -0.87 4.82 12.00
N LEU A 149 -0.65 3.97 10.99
CA LEU A 149 -1.67 3.03 10.51
C LEU A 149 -2.17 2.09 11.63
N LEU A 150 -1.29 1.63 12.52
CA LEU A 150 -1.68 0.80 13.67
C LEU A 150 -2.50 1.56 14.72
N ALA A 151 -2.16 2.82 14.97
CA ALA A 151 -2.96 3.67 15.85
C ALA A 151 -4.36 3.91 15.27
N PHE A 152 -4.46 4.19 13.97
CA PHE A 152 -5.74 4.38 13.27
C PHE A 152 -6.55 3.07 13.19
N ALA A 153 -5.91 1.91 13.06
CA ALA A 153 -6.60 0.62 13.11
C ALA A 153 -7.25 0.33 14.48
N SER A 154 -6.72 0.93 15.55
CA SER A 154 -7.18 0.72 16.92
C SER A 154 -8.19 1.77 17.39
N GLY A 155 -8.27 2.92 16.73
CA GLY A 155 -9.18 4.03 17.07
C GLY A 155 -10.49 3.97 16.29
N THR A 156 -11.62 4.14 16.96
CA THR A 156 -12.95 4.13 16.31
C THR A 156 -13.31 5.46 15.65
N ASP A 157 -12.71 6.56 16.12
CA ASP A 157 -13.07 7.93 15.74
C ASP A 157 -11.97 8.60 14.90
N LEU A 158 -11.05 7.80 14.35
CA LEU A 158 -9.92 8.24 13.56
C LEU A 158 -10.15 7.88 12.08
N ASP A 159 -9.95 8.84 11.18
CA ASP A 159 -10.03 8.62 9.73
C ASP A 159 -8.67 8.91 9.09
N PHE A 160 -7.96 7.85 8.68
CA PHE A 160 -6.60 7.98 8.13
C PHE A 160 -6.59 8.82 6.85
N THR A 161 -7.61 8.66 6.02
CA THR A 161 -7.68 9.32 4.71
C THR A 161 -8.02 10.80 4.81
N ASP A 162 -8.73 11.22 5.86
CA ASP A 162 -9.07 12.63 6.10
C ASP A 162 -8.07 13.34 7.02
N GLN A 163 -7.43 12.63 7.95
CA GLN A 163 -6.53 13.23 8.95
C GLN A 163 -5.06 13.19 8.56
N VAL A 164 -4.62 12.25 7.71
CA VAL A 164 -3.20 11.98 7.49
C VAL A 164 -2.77 12.33 6.06
N MET A 165 -1.73 13.15 5.95
CA MET A 165 -0.96 13.32 4.72
C MET A 165 0.41 12.66 4.90
N VAL A 166 0.75 11.73 4.01
CA VAL A 166 2.05 11.09 4.00
C VAL A 166 2.95 11.73 2.95
N ILE A 167 4.19 12.06 3.33
CA ILE A 167 5.25 12.48 2.42
C ILE A 167 6.18 11.29 2.20
N ALA A 168 6.21 10.77 0.97
CA ALA A 168 6.98 9.60 0.59
C ALA A 168 7.48 9.66 -0.86
N THR A 169 8.79 9.85 -1.03
CA THR A 169 9.48 9.86 -2.33
C THR A 169 10.01 8.47 -2.74
N PRO A 170 10.42 7.57 -1.82
CA PRO A 170 10.70 6.19 -2.18
C PRO A 170 9.42 5.37 -2.48
N PRO A 171 9.40 4.50 -3.51
CA PRO A 171 8.26 3.62 -3.79
C PRO A 171 7.86 2.72 -2.61
N ALA A 172 8.84 2.18 -1.87
CA ALA A 172 8.59 1.34 -0.69
C ALA A 172 7.76 2.08 0.38
N HIS A 173 8.11 3.34 0.64
CA HIS A 173 7.41 4.18 1.63
C HIS A 173 6.01 4.54 1.15
N ARG A 174 5.86 4.85 -0.14
CA ARG A 174 4.54 5.09 -0.73
C ARG A 174 3.65 3.87 -0.65
N GLN A 175 4.16 2.69 -0.97
CA GLN A 175 3.33 1.49 -0.97
C GLN A 175 2.81 1.13 0.43
N LEU A 176 3.63 1.30 1.48
CA LEU A 176 3.17 1.18 2.86
C LEU A 176 2.00 2.13 3.15
N ALA A 177 2.11 3.39 2.71
CA ALA A 177 1.10 4.41 2.92
C ALA A 177 -0.18 4.18 2.10
N THR A 178 -0.07 3.85 0.81
CA THR A 178 -1.22 3.69 -0.09
C THR A 178 -2.05 2.47 0.29
N LEU A 179 -1.41 1.35 0.62
CA LEU A 179 -2.08 0.13 1.07
C LEU A 179 -2.81 0.33 2.41
N GLY A 180 -2.44 1.36 3.19
CA GLY A 180 -3.12 1.73 4.42
C GLY A 180 -4.63 1.94 4.26
N SER A 181 -5.08 2.52 3.14
CA SER A 181 -6.51 2.68 2.86
C SER A 181 -7.25 1.34 2.78
N ALA A 182 -6.69 0.34 2.08
CA ALA A 182 -7.27 -1.00 2.00
C ALA A 182 -7.20 -1.75 3.35
N LEU A 183 -6.08 -1.65 4.07
CA LEU A 183 -5.90 -2.27 5.39
C LEU A 183 -6.91 -1.73 6.42
N LEU A 184 -7.22 -0.44 6.36
CA LEU A 184 -8.21 0.22 7.21
C LEU A 184 -9.64 0.16 6.64
N ASN A 185 -9.83 -0.46 5.47
CA ASN A 185 -11.11 -0.52 4.75
C ASN A 185 -11.74 0.86 4.46
N SER A 186 -10.91 1.85 4.11
CA SER A 186 -11.40 3.16 3.66
C SER A 186 -11.89 3.08 2.21
N THR A 187 -12.88 3.91 1.89
CA THR A 187 -13.41 4.11 0.53
C THR A 187 -12.71 5.26 -0.21
N LYS A 188 -11.84 6.01 0.48
CA LYS A 188 -11.05 7.11 -0.07
C LYS A 188 -9.59 6.66 -0.25
N PRO A 189 -8.88 7.21 -1.24
CA PRO A 189 -7.45 6.96 -1.36
C PRO A 189 -6.69 7.62 -0.21
N ALA A 190 -5.58 6.99 0.22
CA ALA A 190 -4.64 7.64 1.14
C ALA A 190 -4.00 8.87 0.48
N ARG A 191 -3.86 9.96 1.24
CA ARG A 191 -3.22 11.18 0.76
C ARG A 191 -1.70 11.04 0.84
N VAL A 192 -1.09 10.55 -0.24
CA VAL A 192 0.36 10.32 -0.34
C VAL A 192 0.96 11.24 -1.40
N LEU A 193 1.97 12.04 -1.02
CA LEU A 193 2.66 12.99 -1.89
C LEU A 193 4.17 12.75 -1.85
N THR A 194 4.87 13.04 -2.94
CA THR A 194 6.35 13.13 -2.90
C THR A 194 6.79 14.47 -2.33
N ALA A 195 8.04 14.59 -1.87
CA ALA A 195 8.56 15.86 -1.33
C ALA A 195 8.44 17.04 -2.31
N ALA A 196 8.46 16.77 -3.62
CA ALA A 196 8.33 17.78 -4.67
C ALA A 196 6.88 18.28 -4.89
N GLN A 197 5.88 17.54 -4.39
CA GLN A 197 4.45 17.83 -4.60
C GLN A 197 3.78 18.48 -3.38
N VAL A 198 4.47 18.55 -2.25
CA VAL A 198 3.91 19.03 -0.99
C VAL A 198 3.87 20.55 -0.98
N GLU A 199 2.65 21.08 -0.93
CA GLU A 199 2.38 22.49 -0.64
C GLU A 199 2.33 22.74 0.88
N PRO A 200 2.73 23.95 1.36
CA PRO A 200 2.70 24.29 2.78
C PRO A 200 1.31 24.12 3.42
N MET A 201 1.21 23.26 4.44
CA MET A 201 0.00 23.08 5.24
C MET A 201 0.24 23.62 6.65
N ARG A 202 -0.56 24.60 7.08
CA ARG A 202 -0.44 25.17 8.43
C ARG A 202 -1.22 24.36 9.46
N GLY A 203 -0.63 24.20 10.64
CA GLY A 203 -1.31 23.68 11.83
C GLY A 203 -1.46 22.15 11.86
N ALA A 204 -0.67 21.43 11.07
CA ALA A 204 -0.60 19.98 11.14
C ALA A 204 0.52 19.54 12.10
N ARG A 205 0.27 18.49 12.86
CA ARG A 205 1.29 17.84 13.68
C ARG A 205 2.19 17.01 12.79
N VAL A 206 3.49 17.23 12.89
CA VAL A 206 4.50 16.54 12.08
C VAL A 206 5.05 15.32 12.83
N LEU A 207 4.98 14.15 12.19
CA LEU A 207 5.53 12.88 12.67
C LEU A 207 6.58 12.40 11.67
N VAL A 208 7.86 12.37 12.08
CA VAL A 208 8.97 11.97 11.21
C VAL A 208 9.80 10.92 11.93
N SER A 209 9.87 9.71 11.39
CA SER A 209 10.75 8.67 11.92
C SER A 209 12.19 8.82 11.39
N ASP A 210 13.16 8.28 12.12
CA ASP A 210 14.59 8.40 11.79
C ASP A 210 14.98 7.71 10.47
N ASP A 211 14.17 6.76 10.02
CA ASP A 211 14.32 6.03 8.75
C ASP A 211 13.60 6.71 7.56
N ALA A 212 13.12 7.95 7.74
CA ALA A 212 12.60 8.76 6.66
C ALA A 212 13.69 9.12 5.64
N ALA A 213 13.33 9.15 4.35
CA ALA A 213 14.22 9.68 3.34
C ALA A 213 14.54 11.16 3.65
N PRO A 214 15.80 11.62 3.52
CA PRO A 214 16.19 12.96 3.96
C PRO A 214 15.36 14.10 3.36
N ALA A 215 14.98 13.98 2.08
CA ALA A 215 14.13 14.97 1.41
C ALA A 215 12.69 15.00 1.97
N ASP A 216 12.12 13.83 2.28
CA ASP A 216 10.78 13.72 2.85
C ASP A 216 10.77 14.25 4.29
N ALA A 217 11.80 13.92 5.08
CA ALA A 217 11.97 14.41 6.45
C ALA A 217 12.13 15.94 6.49
N ALA A 218 12.96 16.51 5.61
CA ALA A 218 13.12 17.95 5.49
C ALA A 218 11.77 18.60 5.10
N LYS A 219 11.09 18.05 4.10
CA LYS A 219 9.83 18.62 3.61
C LYS A 219 8.71 18.55 4.65
N ALA A 220 8.64 17.47 5.43
CA ALA A 220 7.70 17.32 6.53
C ALA A 220 7.94 18.37 7.63
N LYS A 221 9.20 18.62 7.98
CA LYS A 221 9.58 19.63 9.00
C LYS A 221 9.24 21.05 8.57
N GLU A 222 9.18 21.35 7.27
CA GLU A 222 8.67 22.63 6.74
C GLU A 222 7.16 22.82 6.93
N GLN A 223 6.42 21.76 7.29
CA GLN A 223 4.96 21.82 7.49
C GLN A 223 4.55 22.11 8.95
N ALA A 224 5.51 22.09 9.89
CA ALA A 224 5.27 22.45 11.29
C ALA A 224 5.14 23.97 11.45
#